data_AF-A0A6C7UKQ7-F1
#
_entry.id   AF-A0A6C7UKQ7-F1
#
_cell.length_a   1.000
_cell.length_b   1.000
_cell.length_c   1.000
_cell.angle_alpha   90.00
_cell.angle_beta   90.00
_cell.angle_gamma   90.00
#
_symmetry.space_group_name_H-M   'P 1'
#
loop_
_entity.id
_entity.type
_entity.pdbx_description
1 polymer ?
#
loop_
_entity_poly.entity_id
_entity_poly.type
_entity_poly.pdbx_seq_one_letter_code
_entity_poly.pdbx_strand_id
1 'polypeptide(L)'
;MRKNISTYRIKLNGSYVFLGFLCILYQILGSVFLYMPLLYGVFFCYMYFLLEERQKTFSKLDFRWYFSLFFLFFTDITYDFFLFSSWLAFAIFYYTCADWIKTNFKIGKVIPVILVLCAYIFIFILDIIFSYAADQEFIMPSFGYMISIAFECLFAYVLFRSKF
;
A
#
# COMPACT_ATOMS: atom_id res chain seq x y z
N MET A 1 -38.68 8.33 -23.40
CA MET A 1 -37.42 8.35 -22.60
C MET A 1 -37.76 8.26 -21.12
N ARG A 2 -37.48 7.12 -20.47
CA ARG A 2 -37.53 7.00 -19.00
C ARG A 2 -36.37 6.08 -18.60
N LYS A 3 -35.24 6.68 -18.24
CA LYS A 3 -34.08 5.95 -17.70
C LYS A 3 -34.50 5.44 -16.32
N ASN A 4 -34.72 4.13 -16.21
CA ASN A 4 -34.79 3.46 -14.91
C ASN A 4 -33.43 3.64 -14.23
N ILE A 5 -33.40 4.50 -13.22
CA ILE A 5 -32.29 4.62 -12.28
C ILE A 5 -32.38 3.34 -11.44
N SER A 6 -31.73 2.27 -11.91
CA SER A 6 -31.57 1.07 -11.11
C SER A 6 -30.75 1.47 -9.89
N THR A 7 -31.40 1.35 -8.75
CA THR A 7 -30.87 1.68 -7.44
C THR A 7 -29.64 0.82 -7.21
N TYR A 8 -28.45 1.40 -7.34
CA TYR A 8 -27.19 0.78 -6.93
C TYR A 8 -27.26 0.59 -5.41
N ARG A 9 -27.86 -0.51 -4.95
CA ARG A 9 -27.72 -0.94 -3.56
C ARG A 9 -26.27 -1.40 -3.39
N ILE A 10 -25.38 -0.44 -3.14
CA ILE A 10 -24.08 -0.71 -2.58
C ILE A 10 -24.38 -1.29 -1.18
N LYS A 11 -24.43 -2.62 -1.07
CA LYS A 11 -24.36 -3.28 0.23
C LYS A 11 -22.99 -2.94 0.79
N LEU A 12 -22.90 -1.85 1.56
CA LEU A 12 -21.77 -1.60 2.44
C LEU A 12 -21.68 -2.82 3.36
N ASN A 13 -20.77 -3.72 3.03
CA ASN A 13 -20.55 -4.92 3.80
C ASN A 13 -19.95 -4.45 5.13
N GLY A 14 -20.69 -4.56 6.24
CA GLY A 14 -20.26 -4.04 7.55
C GLY A 14 -18.88 -4.55 8.00
N SER A 15 -18.45 -5.68 7.45
CA SER A 15 -17.09 -6.22 7.58
C SER A 15 -16.00 -5.23 7.12
N TYR A 16 -16.22 -4.44 6.06
CA TYR A 16 -15.24 -3.44 5.60
C TYR A 16 -15.13 -2.23 6.53
N VAL A 17 -16.26 -1.79 7.10
CA VAL A 17 -16.27 -0.70 8.09
C VAL A 17 -15.54 -1.16 9.37
N PHE A 18 -15.79 -2.39 9.79
CA PHE A 18 -15.09 -3.01 10.91
C PHE A 18 -13.58 -3.16 10.64
N LEU A 19 -13.18 -3.62 9.46
CA LEU A 19 -11.78 -3.69 9.03
C LEU A 19 -11.11 -2.31 9.03
N GLY A 20 -11.82 -1.28 8.55
CA GLY A 20 -11.36 0.11 8.60
C GLY A 20 -11.11 0.59 10.01
N PHE A 21 -12.04 0.35 10.91
CA PHE A 21 -11.87 0.68 12.32
C PHE A 21 -10.67 -0.05 12.95
N LEU A 22 -10.49 -1.33 12.64
CA LEU A 22 -9.38 -2.14 13.13
C LEU A 22 -8.03 -1.64 12.57
N CYS A 23 -8.01 -1.20 11.32
CA CYS A 23 -6.83 -0.60 10.70
C CYS A 23 -6.43 0.74 11.33
N ILE A 24 -7.41 1.59 11.66
CA ILE A 24 -7.16 2.85 12.37
C ILE A 24 -6.62 2.57 13.78
N LEU A 25 -7.22 1.63 14.51
CA LEU A 25 -6.70 1.20 15.81
C LEU A 25 -5.27 0.66 15.70
N TYR A 26 -4.98 -0.11 14.65
CA TYR A 26 -3.64 -0.61 14.38
C TYR A 26 -2.66 0.54 14.16
N GLN A 27 -3.00 1.57 13.36
CA GLN A 27 -2.12 2.73 13.14
C GLN A 27 -1.87 3.53 14.43
N ILE A 28 -2.90 3.73 15.26
CA ILE A 28 -2.76 4.40 16.57
C ILE A 28 -1.87 3.59 17.51
N LEU A 29 -2.02 2.27 17.55
CA LEU A 29 -1.13 1.41 18.33
C LEU A 29 0.29 1.42 17.76
N GLY A 30 0.42 1.45 16.43
CA GLY A 30 1.69 1.48 15.72
C GLY A 30 2.47 2.77 15.90
N SER A 31 1.84 3.90 16.21
CA SER A 31 2.54 5.13 16.58
C SER A 31 3.10 5.08 18.02
N VAL A 32 2.55 4.22 18.88
CA VAL A 32 3.02 4.01 20.26
C VAL A 32 4.13 2.94 20.29
N PHE A 33 4.05 1.91 19.45
CA PHE A 33 5.01 0.80 19.42
C PHE A 33 6.04 0.93 18.30
N LEU A 34 7.30 1.18 18.68
CA LEU A 34 8.44 1.45 17.78
C LEU A 34 8.80 0.33 16.78
N TYR A 35 8.36 -0.91 17.04
CA TYR A 35 8.66 -2.09 16.20
C TYR A 35 7.49 -2.56 15.34
N MET A 36 6.37 -1.84 15.37
CA MET A 36 5.16 -2.25 14.68
C MET A 36 5.29 -1.97 13.18
N PRO A 37 5.00 -2.95 12.29
CA PRO A 37 5.09 -2.73 10.85
C PRO A 37 4.08 -1.70 10.37
N LEU A 38 4.48 -0.79 9.46
CA LEU A 38 3.62 0.28 8.95
C LEU A 38 2.58 -0.24 7.95
N LEU A 39 2.76 -1.47 7.47
CA LEU A 39 1.99 -2.18 6.47
C LEU A 39 1.99 -1.54 5.07
N TYR A 40 2.86 -0.55 4.82
CA TYR A 40 2.98 0.10 3.51
C TYR A 40 3.17 -0.92 2.39
N GLY A 41 4.13 -1.84 2.56
CA GLY A 41 4.45 -2.81 1.53
C GLY A 41 3.34 -3.82 1.30
N VAL A 42 2.60 -4.20 2.34
CA VAL A 42 1.47 -5.14 2.25
C VAL A 42 0.31 -4.52 1.48
N PHE A 43 -0.04 -3.26 1.78
CA PHE A 43 -1.08 -2.54 1.04
C PHE A 43 -0.66 -2.20 -0.39
N PHE A 44 0.62 -1.88 -0.63
CA PHE A 44 1.17 -1.74 -1.98
C PHE A 44 1.04 -3.02 -2.80
N CYS A 45 1.45 -4.17 -2.23
CA CYS A 45 1.27 -5.48 -2.85
C CYS A 45 -0.21 -5.76 -3.17
N TYR A 46 -1.10 -5.44 -2.24
CA TYR A 46 -2.52 -5.65 -2.40
C TYR A 46 -3.12 -4.78 -3.52
N MET A 47 -2.73 -3.50 -3.58
CA MET A 47 -3.17 -2.59 -4.64
C MET A 47 -2.65 -3.02 -6.02
N TYR A 48 -1.40 -3.48 -6.10
CA TYR A 48 -0.84 -4.05 -7.33
C TYR A 48 -1.61 -5.29 -7.78
N PHE A 49 -1.90 -6.22 -6.85
CA PHE A 49 -2.72 -7.40 -7.13
C PHE A 49 -4.12 -7.04 -7.65
N LEU A 50 -4.79 -6.05 -7.06
CA LEU A 50 -6.11 -5.61 -7.50
C LEU A 50 -6.07 -4.98 -8.90
N LEU A 51 -5.00 -4.26 -9.25
CA LEU A 51 -4.80 -3.72 -10.59
C LEU A 51 -4.54 -4.83 -11.62
N GLU A 52 -3.77 -5.85 -11.27
CA GLU A 52 -3.60 -7.05 -12.10
C GLU A 52 -4.92 -7.79 -12.33
N GLU A 53 -5.71 -7.99 -11.29
CA GLU A 53 -7.04 -8.63 -11.36
C GLU A 53 -7.96 -7.82 -12.29
N ARG A 54 -7.93 -6.49 -12.19
CA ARG A 54 -8.65 -5.59 -13.08
C ARG A 54 -8.25 -5.77 -14.55
N GLN A 55 -6.95 -5.86 -14.84
CA GLN A 55 -6.47 -6.06 -16.21
C GLN A 55 -6.92 -7.41 -16.79
N LYS A 56 -6.95 -8.46 -15.98
CA LYS A 56 -7.32 -9.82 -16.41
C LYS A 56 -8.84 -9.99 -16.58
N THR A 57 -9.63 -9.37 -15.71
CA THR A 57 -11.09 -9.57 -15.64
C THR A 57 -11.89 -8.41 -16.26
N PHE A 58 -11.23 -7.34 -16.73
CA PHE A 58 -11.85 -6.08 -17.20
C PHE A 58 -12.87 -5.48 -16.23
N SER A 59 -12.80 -5.84 -14.95
CA SER A 59 -13.72 -5.36 -13.91
C SER A 59 -13.43 -3.92 -13.51
N LYS A 60 -14.38 -3.27 -12.85
CA LYS A 60 -14.18 -1.95 -12.23
C LYS A 60 -13.38 -2.10 -10.93
N LEU A 61 -12.67 -1.04 -10.53
CA LEU A 61 -12.02 -0.99 -9.23
C LEU A 61 -13.08 -1.00 -8.13
N ASP A 62 -12.95 -1.95 -7.22
CA ASP A 62 -13.84 -2.10 -6.08
C ASP A 62 -13.45 -1.16 -4.93
N PHE A 63 -14.36 -1.05 -3.95
CA PHE A 63 -14.12 -0.38 -2.66
C PHE A 63 -12.80 -0.79 -1.99
N ARG A 64 -12.34 -2.04 -2.19
CA ARG A 64 -11.08 -2.59 -1.67
C ARG A 64 -9.85 -1.74 -2.04
N TRP A 65 -9.83 -1.20 -3.26
CA TRP A 65 -8.72 -0.39 -3.74
C TRP A 65 -8.73 1.00 -3.12
N TYR A 66 -9.92 1.64 -3.06
CA TYR A 66 -10.11 2.93 -2.40
C TYR A 66 -9.82 2.87 -0.90
N PHE A 67 -10.21 1.76 -0.25
CA PHE A 67 -9.88 1.50 1.16
C PHE A 67 -8.36 1.46 1.40
N SER A 68 -7.62 0.85 0.47
CA SER A 68 -6.15 0.76 0.55
C SER A 68 -5.51 2.15 0.43
N LEU A 69 -5.98 2.98 -0.51
CA LEU A 69 -5.53 4.37 -0.61
C LEU A 69 -5.83 5.18 0.65
N PHE A 70 -7.03 5.02 1.21
CA PHE A 70 -7.41 5.69 2.45
C PHE A 70 -6.51 5.28 3.62
N PHE A 71 -6.20 3.99 3.74
CA PHE A 71 -5.27 3.49 4.75
C PHE A 71 -3.89 4.13 4.61
N LEU A 72 -3.32 4.11 3.41
CA LEU A 72 -2.01 4.70 3.11
C LEU A 72 -1.95 6.19 3.45
N PHE A 73 -3.00 6.92 3.11
CA PHE A 73 -3.13 8.35 3.44
C PHE A 73 -3.15 8.60 4.95
N PHE A 74 -3.85 7.75 5.70
CA PHE A 74 -3.88 7.87 7.16
C PHE A 74 -2.53 7.50 7.79
N THR A 75 -1.79 6.54 7.19
CA THR A 75 -0.42 6.23 7.62
C THR A 75 0.50 7.43 7.40
N ASP A 76 0.41 8.12 6.26
CA ASP A 76 1.22 9.32 5.98
C ASP A 76 1.02 10.37 7.09
N ILE A 77 -0.24 10.62 7.50
CA ILE A 77 -0.57 11.53 8.61
C ILE A 77 -0.01 11.06 9.96
N THR A 78 -0.11 9.77 10.25
CA THR A 78 0.20 9.22 11.58
C THR A 78 1.71 9.17 11.85
N TYR A 79 2.50 8.95 10.81
CA TYR A 79 3.96 8.77 10.89
C TYR A 79 4.74 10.00 10.40
N ASP A 80 4.06 11.13 10.22
CA ASP A 80 4.64 12.42 9.83
C ASP A 80 5.39 12.39 8.49
N PHE A 81 5.01 11.47 7.59
CA PHE A 81 5.49 11.50 6.22
C PHE A 81 4.76 12.59 5.43
N PHE A 82 5.40 13.08 4.37
CA PHE A 82 4.75 14.06 3.50
C PHE A 82 3.41 13.53 2.96
N LEU A 83 2.35 14.34 3.09
CA LEU A 83 1.00 13.95 2.67
C LEU A 83 0.97 13.55 1.20
N PHE A 84 0.33 12.41 0.91
CA PHE A 84 0.24 11.81 -0.43
C PHE A 84 1.56 11.26 -0.99
N SER A 85 2.65 11.24 -0.22
CA SER A 85 3.91 10.61 -0.63
C SER A 85 3.70 9.14 -0.99
N SER A 86 2.91 8.41 -0.20
CA SER A 86 2.58 7.01 -0.48
C SER A 86 1.80 6.81 -1.78
N TRP A 87 0.90 7.74 -2.14
CA TRP A 87 0.12 7.67 -3.37
C TRP A 87 1.00 7.93 -4.59
N LEU A 88 1.89 8.92 -4.49
CA LEU A 88 2.87 9.23 -5.53
C LEU A 88 3.88 8.10 -5.70
N ALA A 89 4.39 7.53 -4.61
CA ALA A 89 5.27 6.37 -4.62
C ALA A 89 4.62 5.21 -5.37
N PHE A 90 3.34 4.93 -5.07
CA PHE A 90 2.60 3.87 -5.75
C PHE A 90 2.41 4.15 -7.24
N ALA A 91 2.06 5.39 -7.61
CA ALA A 91 1.87 5.78 -9.00
C ALA A 91 3.18 5.64 -9.80
N ILE A 92 4.29 6.17 -9.29
CA ILE A 92 5.61 6.07 -9.93
C ILE A 92 6.02 4.60 -10.05
N PHE A 93 5.88 3.84 -8.96
CA PHE A 93 6.18 2.41 -8.94
C PHE A 93 5.40 1.65 -10.01
N TYR A 94 4.09 1.89 -10.10
CA TYR A 94 3.23 1.20 -11.06
C TYR A 94 3.59 1.52 -12.51
N TYR A 95 3.95 2.77 -12.83
CA TYR A 95 4.32 3.13 -14.21
C TYR A 95 5.75 2.74 -14.61
N THR A 96 6.68 2.67 -13.66
CA THR A 96 8.11 2.45 -13.96
C THR A 96 8.56 1.00 -13.73
N CYS A 97 8.11 0.37 -12.64
CA CYS A 97 8.62 -0.92 -12.19
C CYS A 97 7.65 -2.08 -12.41
N ALA A 98 6.33 -1.85 -12.49
CA ALA A 98 5.34 -2.93 -12.64
C ALA A 98 5.62 -3.85 -13.83
N ASP A 99 5.83 -3.27 -15.01
CA ASP A 99 6.07 -4.03 -16.24
C ASP A 99 7.46 -4.68 -16.24
N TRP A 100 8.44 -4.02 -15.64
CA TRP A 100 9.80 -4.55 -15.49
C TRP A 100 9.83 -5.78 -14.56
N ILE A 101 9.14 -5.72 -13.41
CA ILE A 101 9.06 -6.83 -12.46
C ILE A 101 8.36 -8.03 -13.10
N LYS A 102 7.26 -7.79 -13.83
CA LYS A 102 6.49 -8.84 -14.51
C LYS A 102 7.29 -9.56 -15.60
N THR A 103 8.13 -8.82 -16.32
CA THR A 103 8.93 -9.37 -17.43
C THR A 103 10.15 -10.14 -16.93
N ASN A 104 10.81 -9.66 -15.88
CA ASN A 104 12.06 -10.24 -15.38
C ASN A 104 11.85 -11.38 -14.36
N PHE A 105 10.80 -11.32 -13.53
CA PHE A 105 10.59 -12.30 -12.47
C PHE A 105 9.54 -13.35 -12.84
N LYS A 106 10.00 -14.49 -13.36
CA LYS A 106 9.14 -15.67 -13.64
C LYS A 106 8.72 -16.45 -12.39
N ILE A 107 9.41 -16.26 -11.26
CA ILE A 107 9.08 -16.94 -9.99
C ILE A 107 8.06 -16.08 -9.24
N GLY A 108 6.77 -16.28 -9.55
CA GLY A 108 5.63 -15.52 -8.98
C GLY A 108 5.64 -15.41 -7.45
N LYS A 109 6.17 -16.44 -6.77
CA LYS A 109 6.24 -16.51 -5.30
C LYS A 109 7.12 -15.43 -4.66
N VAL A 110 8.12 -14.90 -5.35
CA VAL A 110 9.06 -13.91 -4.79
C VAL A 110 8.62 -12.47 -5.09
N ILE A 111 7.69 -12.30 -6.03
CA ILE A 111 7.16 -10.99 -6.42
C ILE A 111 6.69 -10.16 -5.22
N PRO A 112 5.91 -10.69 -4.24
CA PRO A 112 5.45 -9.89 -3.09
C PRO A 112 6.60 -9.28 -2.28
N VAL A 113 7.69 -10.02 -2.08
CA VAL A 113 8.84 -9.52 -1.30
C VAL A 113 9.52 -8.38 -2.03
N ILE A 114 9.72 -8.52 -3.34
CA ILE A 114 10.32 -7.48 -4.18
C ILE A 114 9.45 -6.23 -4.20
N LEU A 115 8.13 -6.40 -4.31
CA LEU A 115 7.16 -5.31 -4.28
C LEU A 115 7.23 -4.52 -2.96
N VAL A 116 7.30 -5.21 -1.81
CA VAL A 116 7.47 -4.57 -0.50
C VAL A 116 8.76 -3.73 -0.48
N LEU A 117 9.89 -4.31 -0.90
CA LEU A 117 11.17 -3.59 -0.90
C LEU A 117 11.13 -2.38 -1.83
N CYS A 118 10.58 -2.51 -3.03
CA CYS A 118 10.41 -1.39 -3.95
C CYS A 118 9.52 -0.30 -3.36
N ALA A 119 8.40 -0.65 -2.74
CA ALA A 119 7.50 0.32 -2.11
C ALA A 119 8.24 1.20 -1.09
N TYR A 120 8.99 0.57 -0.18
CA TYR A 120 9.77 1.29 0.83
C TYR A 120 10.88 2.15 0.21
N ILE A 121 11.59 1.66 -0.81
CA ILE A 121 12.60 2.44 -1.52
C ILE A 121 11.98 3.71 -2.13
N PHE A 122 10.84 3.60 -2.82
CA PHE A 122 10.17 4.75 -3.42
C PHE A 122 9.65 5.74 -2.37
N ILE A 123 9.09 5.25 -1.27
CA ILE A 123 8.64 6.11 -0.16
C ILE A 123 9.84 6.87 0.42
N PHE A 124 10.96 6.20 0.72
CA PHE A 124 12.14 6.88 1.26
C PHE A 124 12.76 7.88 0.27
N ILE A 125 12.82 7.56 -1.02
CA ILE A 125 13.33 8.50 -2.03
C ILE A 125 12.45 9.75 -2.09
N LEU A 126 11.13 9.57 -2.13
CA LEU A 126 10.22 10.71 -2.15
C LEU A 126 10.30 11.53 -0.87
N ASP A 127 10.40 10.86 0.28
CA ASP A 127 10.52 11.51 1.58
C ASP A 127 11.80 12.36 1.67
N ILE A 128 12.93 11.87 1.14
CA ILE A 128 14.17 12.65 1.01
C ILE A 128 13.96 13.88 0.12
N ILE A 129 13.31 13.70 -1.04
CA ILE A 129 13.06 14.80 -1.98
C ILE A 129 12.17 15.87 -1.35
N PHE A 130 11.11 15.47 -0.64
CA PHE A 130 10.19 16.40 0.02
C PHE A 130 10.82 17.07 1.24
N SER A 131 11.57 16.32 2.06
CA SER A 131 12.30 16.89 3.20
C SER A 131 13.31 17.95 2.74
N TYR A 132 14.04 17.66 1.65
CA TYR A 132 14.95 18.63 1.04
C TYR A 132 14.22 19.86 0.50
N ALA A 133 13.04 19.69 -0.12
CA ALA A 133 12.25 20.80 -0.64
C ALA A 133 11.61 21.66 0.47
N ALA A 134 11.40 21.10 1.66
CA ALA A 134 10.76 21.75 2.80
C ALA A 134 11.75 22.29 3.85
N ASP A 135 13.07 22.20 3.62
CA ASP A 135 14.13 22.51 4.59
C ASP A 135 13.93 21.81 5.95
N GLN A 136 13.35 20.60 5.94
CA GLN A 136 13.12 19.79 7.14
C GLN A 136 14.26 18.79 7.35
N GLU A 137 14.55 18.47 8.63
CA GLU A 137 15.56 17.47 8.95
C GLU A 137 15.11 16.08 8.50
N PHE A 138 15.90 15.46 7.61
CA PHE A 138 15.66 14.08 7.21
C PHE A 138 15.92 13.13 8.37
N ILE A 139 14.87 12.47 8.86
CA ILE A 139 14.98 11.47 9.92
C ILE A 139 15.44 10.15 9.27
N MET A 140 16.72 9.82 9.46
CA MET A 140 17.29 8.57 9.00
C MET A 140 16.48 7.37 9.54
N PRO A 141 16.08 6.40 8.68
CA PRO A 141 15.28 5.27 9.13
C PRO A 141 16.03 4.48 10.20
N SER A 142 15.41 4.36 11.38
CA SER A 142 16.01 3.65 12.52
C SER A 142 16.15 2.15 12.25
N PHE A 143 17.01 1.46 13.01
CA PHE A 143 17.13 0.00 12.93
C PHE A 143 15.79 -0.74 13.15
N GLY A 144 14.87 -0.13 13.91
CA GLY A 144 13.50 -0.64 14.09
C GLY A 144 12.71 -0.69 12.78
N TYR A 145 12.87 0.30 11.90
CA TYR A 145 12.24 0.30 10.56
C TYR A 145 12.77 -0.83 9.67
N MET A 146 14.06 -1.15 9.74
CA MET A 146 14.60 -2.28 8.97
C MET A 146 14.00 -3.62 9.41
N ILE A 147 13.81 -3.82 10.71
CA ILE A 147 13.15 -5.00 11.26
C ILE A 147 11.68 -5.05 10.82
N SER A 148 10.98 -3.92 10.86
CA SER A 148 9.57 -3.85 10.50
C SER A 148 9.33 -4.15 9.00
N ILE A 149 10.21 -3.66 8.12
CA ILE A 149 10.21 -3.99 6.69
C ILE A 149 10.44 -5.50 6.48
N ALA A 150 11.37 -6.12 7.21
CA ALA A 150 11.61 -7.56 7.11
C ALA A 150 10.39 -8.39 7.52
N PHE A 151 9.70 -8.00 8.60
CA PHE A 151 8.43 -8.62 8.99
C PHE A 151 7.34 -8.44 7.92
N GLU A 152 7.25 -7.27 7.29
CA GLU A 152 6.30 -7.05 6.21
C GLU A 152 6.60 -7.88 4.97
N CYS A 153 7.87 -8.05 4.61
CA CYS A 153 8.26 -8.94 3.52
C CYS A 153 7.77 -10.38 3.78
N LEU A 154 7.97 -10.88 5.00
CA LEU A 154 7.48 -12.20 5.40
C LEU A 154 5.95 -12.28 5.37
N PHE A 155 5.27 -11.25 5.88
CA PHE A 155 3.82 -11.20 5.94
C PHE A 155 3.19 -11.13 4.54
N ALA A 156 3.72 -10.27 3.67
CA ALA A 156 3.32 -10.16 2.27
C ALA A 156 3.60 -11.47 1.51
N TYR A 157 4.74 -12.11 1.75
CA TYR A 157 5.03 -13.42 1.17
C TYR A 157 3.97 -14.45 1.58
N VAL A 158 3.66 -14.60 2.87
CA VAL A 158 2.66 -15.57 3.35
C VAL A 158 1.27 -15.30 2.76
N LEU A 159 0.86 -14.02 2.68
CA LEU A 159 -0.45 -13.63 2.18
C LEU A 159 -0.62 -13.76 0.67
N PHE A 160 0.45 -13.51 -0.09
CA PHE A 160 0.37 -13.35 -1.54
C PHE A 160 1.12 -14.42 -2.34
N ARG A 161 1.88 -15.32 -1.72
CA ARG A 161 2.64 -16.41 -2.39
C ARG A 161 1.83 -17.31 -3.32
N SER A 162 0.51 -17.40 -3.12
CA SER A 162 -0.38 -18.26 -3.93
C SER A 162 -1.23 -17.45 -4.93
N LYS A 163 -1.06 -16.13 -4.95
CA LYS A 163 -1.87 -15.19 -5.75
C LYS A 163 -1.11 -14.59 -6.93
N PHE A 164 0.23 -14.62 -6.87
CA PHE A 164 1.16 -14.26 -7.95
C PHE A 164 1.84 -15.50 -8.51
#